data_AF-A0A937APB6-F1
#
_entry.id   AF-A0A937APB6-F1
#
_cell.length_a   1.000
_cell.length_b   1.000
_cell.length_c   1.000
_cell.angle_alpha   90.00
_cell.angle_beta   90.00
_cell.angle_gamma   90.00
#
_symmetry.space_group_name_H-M   'P 1'
#
loop_
_entity.id
_entity.type
_entity.pdbx_description
1 polymer ?
#
loop_
_entity_poly.entity_id
_entity_poly.type
_entity_poly.pdbx_seq_one_letter_code
_entity_poly.pdbx_strand_id
1 'polypeptide(L)'
;MTTFRRKTVLLTLSQVAAAGLCACSPPTIDWESADSSSRVSQIVQVSRDRDMTKLPRLVRALRSDDALVRMTAGDALTRLTGEDLGYRYYETESKREAAVKAWESWLAERRERGNTSSPQTSAPLTPHELRTESGDGQRQP
;
A
#
# COMPACT_ATOMS: atom_id res chain seq x y z
N MET A 1 16.99 8.14 70.58
CA MET A 1 18.42 8.50 70.48
C MET A 1 18.83 8.32 69.02
N THR A 2 18.70 9.40 68.23
CA THR A 2 19.78 10.18 67.56
C THR A 2 20.33 9.50 66.29
N THR A 3 19.79 9.75 65.08
CA THR A 3 19.97 10.87 64.10
C THR A 3 21.24 10.82 63.20
N PHE A 4 20.99 11.08 61.89
CA PHE A 4 21.87 11.68 60.86
C PHE A 4 22.91 10.78 60.16
N ARG A 5 23.24 10.92 58.85
CA ARG A 5 23.11 12.06 57.92
C ARG A 5 23.20 11.61 56.45
N ARG A 6 22.49 12.34 55.59
CA ARG A 6 22.46 12.29 54.12
C ARG A 6 23.81 12.67 53.49
N LYS A 7 24.10 12.17 52.28
CA LYS A 7 24.81 12.89 51.20
C LYS A 7 24.58 12.21 49.83
N THR A 8 23.71 12.83 49.05
CA THR A 8 23.64 12.78 47.57
C THR A 8 25.01 13.11 46.96
N VAL A 9 25.37 12.55 45.79
CA VAL A 9 25.98 13.25 44.64
C VAL A 9 26.42 12.29 43.51
N LEU A 10 25.78 12.48 42.36
CA LEU A 10 26.23 12.47 40.96
C LEU A 10 26.96 11.25 40.33
N LEU A 11 26.23 10.67 39.36
CA LEU A 11 26.56 10.65 37.93
C LEU A 11 27.87 9.95 37.50
N THR A 12 27.76 8.68 37.11
CA THR A 12 28.66 8.08 36.11
C THR A 12 27.84 7.42 35.01
N LEU A 13 27.91 8.06 33.85
CA LEU A 13 27.54 7.60 32.52
C LEU A 13 28.13 6.19 32.29
N SER A 14 27.29 5.16 32.15
CA SER A 14 27.75 3.81 31.78
C SER A 14 27.03 3.33 30.54
N GLN A 15 27.82 3.32 29.48
CA GLN A 15 27.55 2.89 28.13
C GLN A 15 27.49 1.36 28.05
N VAL A 16 26.90 0.85 26.96
CA VAL A 16 26.99 -0.52 26.38
C VAL A 16 25.66 -1.29 26.38
N ALA A 17 25.07 -1.42 25.20
CA ALA A 17 24.80 -2.71 24.55
C ALA A 17 24.36 -2.46 23.09
N ALA A 18 25.27 -2.73 22.16
CA ALA A 18 24.99 -2.76 20.73
C ALA A 18 24.00 -3.89 20.45
N ALA A 19 22.75 -3.55 20.16
CA ALA A 19 21.78 -4.47 19.60
C ALA A 19 22.14 -4.71 18.13
N GLY A 20 22.82 -5.84 17.86
CA GLY A 20 23.01 -6.37 16.52
C GLY A 20 21.66 -6.71 15.90
N LEU A 21 21.13 -5.78 15.12
CA LEU A 21 20.03 -6.06 14.20
C LEU A 21 20.61 -6.89 13.06
N CYS A 22 20.34 -8.19 13.06
CA CYS A 22 20.45 -9.04 11.88
C CYS A 22 19.60 -8.43 10.76
N ALA A 23 20.22 -7.61 9.93
CA ALA A 23 19.67 -7.18 8.66
C ALA A 23 19.78 -8.34 7.67
N CYS A 24 18.90 -9.33 7.81
CA CYS A 24 18.56 -10.18 6.66
C CYS A 24 17.79 -9.29 5.69
N SER A 25 18.50 -8.53 4.86
CA SER A 25 17.87 -7.86 3.72
C SER A 25 17.27 -8.96 2.84
N PRO A 26 15.95 -9.00 2.66
CA PRO A 26 15.36 -9.92 1.70
C PRO A 26 16.01 -9.65 0.35
N PRO A 27 16.23 -10.69 -0.49
CA PRO A 27 16.76 -10.48 -1.83
C PRO A 27 15.91 -9.40 -2.51
N THR A 28 16.57 -8.35 -3.00
CA THR A 28 15.88 -7.29 -3.74
C THR A 28 15.23 -7.93 -4.94
N ILE A 29 13.91 -7.83 -5.01
CA ILE A 29 13.13 -8.45 -6.08
C ILE A 29 13.48 -7.73 -7.39
N ASP A 30 14.29 -8.36 -8.24
CA ASP A 30 14.74 -7.83 -9.53
C ASP A 30 13.86 -8.33 -10.68
N TRP A 31 12.77 -7.63 -10.93
CA TRP A 31 11.81 -8.00 -11.97
C TRP A 31 12.30 -7.67 -13.39
N GLU A 32 13.45 -7.01 -13.50
CA GLU A 32 14.06 -6.59 -14.75
C GLU A 32 15.27 -7.46 -15.11
N SER A 33 15.49 -8.54 -14.35
CA SER A 33 16.52 -9.52 -14.66
C SER A 33 16.35 -10.03 -16.09
N ALA A 34 17.45 -10.03 -16.85
CA ALA A 34 17.47 -10.57 -18.22
C ALA A 34 17.07 -12.06 -18.25
N ASP A 35 17.32 -12.79 -17.18
CA ASP A 35 16.89 -14.18 -17.01
C ASP A 35 15.39 -14.27 -16.68
N SER A 36 14.65 -14.98 -17.52
CA SER A 36 13.23 -15.23 -17.32
C SER A 36 12.94 -16.13 -16.12
N SER A 37 13.83 -17.05 -15.77
CA SER A 37 13.66 -17.96 -14.63
C SER A 37 13.61 -17.17 -13.32
N SER A 38 14.48 -16.17 -13.19
CA SER A 38 14.53 -15.25 -12.07
C SER A 38 13.22 -14.46 -11.94
N ARG A 39 12.69 -13.88 -13.03
CA ARG A 39 11.38 -13.19 -13.02
C ARG A 39 10.22 -14.10 -12.64
N VAL A 40 10.20 -15.34 -13.16
CA VAL A 40 9.17 -16.34 -12.83
C VAL A 40 9.23 -16.70 -11.35
N SER A 41 10.43 -16.93 -10.81
CA SER A 41 10.60 -17.27 -9.39
C SER A 41 10.04 -16.18 -8.46
N GLN A 42 10.21 -14.92 -8.84
CA GLN A 42 9.68 -13.76 -8.11
C GLN A 42 8.16 -13.67 -8.19
N ILE A 43 7.55 -13.90 -9.36
CA ILE A 43 6.08 -13.96 -9.51
C ILE A 43 5.51 -15.06 -8.62
N VAL A 44 6.16 -16.23 -8.60
CA VAL A 44 5.76 -17.36 -7.74
C VAL A 44 5.88 -16.98 -6.27
N GLN A 45 6.95 -16.31 -5.87
CA GLN A 45 7.13 -15.83 -4.50
C GLN A 45 6.02 -14.85 -4.09
N VAL A 46 5.70 -13.85 -4.92
CA VAL A 46 4.59 -12.92 -4.66
C VAL A 46 3.26 -13.65 -4.48
N SER A 47 3.01 -14.68 -5.29
CA SER A 47 1.79 -15.49 -5.19
C SER A 47 1.74 -16.30 -3.89
N ARG A 48 2.87 -16.86 -3.46
CA ARG A 48 3.00 -17.60 -2.19
C ARG A 48 2.80 -16.70 -0.99
N ASP A 49 3.41 -15.52 -1.01
CA ASP A 49 3.35 -14.52 0.05
C ASP A 49 1.98 -13.80 0.10
N ARG A 50 1.12 -14.05 -0.90
CA ARG A 50 -0.18 -13.40 -1.08
C ARG A 50 -0.09 -11.87 -1.08
N ASP A 51 1.00 -11.33 -1.63
CA ASP A 51 1.30 -9.90 -1.58
C ASP A 51 0.49 -9.13 -2.64
N MET A 52 -0.71 -8.69 -2.22
CA MET A 52 -1.62 -7.89 -3.04
C MET A 52 -1.05 -6.51 -3.43
N THR A 53 0.01 -6.04 -2.78
CA THR A 53 0.64 -4.76 -3.13
C THR A 53 1.37 -4.83 -4.48
N LYS A 54 1.67 -6.05 -4.95
CA LYS A 54 2.41 -6.30 -6.19
C LYS A 54 1.52 -6.48 -7.42
N LEU A 55 0.20 -6.44 -7.27
CA LEU A 55 -0.74 -6.60 -8.40
C LEU A 55 -0.42 -5.65 -9.58
N PRO A 56 -0.09 -4.36 -9.41
CA PRO A 56 0.27 -3.50 -10.54
C PRO A 56 1.50 -3.99 -11.32
N ARG A 57 2.46 -4.62 -10.63
CA ARG A 57 3.66 -5.16 -11.25
C ARG A 57 3.39 -6.47 -11.98
N LEU A 58 2.48 -7.29 -11.46
CA LEU A 58 1.99 -8.49 -12.14
C LEU A 58 1.22 -8.14 -13.42
N VAL A 59 0.38 -7.10 -13.40
CA VAL A 59 -0.31 -6.60 -14.60
C VAL A 59 0.70 -6.14 -15.66
N ARG A 60 1.78 -5.44 -15.26
CA ARG A 60 2.87 -5.09 -16.18
C ARG A 60 3.56 -6.32 -16.78
N ALA A 61 3.73 -7.40 -16.00
CA ALA A 61 4.36 -8.64 -16.46
C ALA A 61 3.52 -9.40 -17.50
N LEU A 62 2.22 -9.12 -17.63
CA LEU A 62 1.38 -9.64 -18.71
C LEU A 62 1.80 -9.15 -20.11
N ARG A 63 2.58 -8.07 -20.18
CA ARG A 63 3.17 -7.53 -21.41
C ARG A 63 4.61 -7.98 -21.66
N SER A 64 5.12 -8.93 -20.88
CA SER A 64 6.48 -9.44 -21.06
C SER A 64 6.64 -10.07 -22.45
N ASP A 65 7.79 -9.90 -23.09
CA ASP A 65 8.11 -10.62 -24.34
C ASP A 65 8.22 -12.14 -24.11
N ASP A 66 8.52 -12.56 -22.87
CA ASP A 66 8.65 -13.95 -22.49
C ASP A 66 7.28 -14.59 -22.16
N ALA A 67 6.94 -15.64 -22.89
CA ALA A 67 5.65 -16.33 -22.74
C ALA A 67 5.47 -17.00 -21.37
N LEU A 68 6.55 -17.50 -20.75
CA LEU A 68 6.50 -18.12 -19.44
C LEU A 68 6.24 -17.06 -18.36
N VAL A 69 6.87 -15.90 -18.46
CA VAL A 69 6.61 -14.75 -17.56
C VAL A 69 5.15 -14.30 -17.68
N ARG A 70 4.62 -14.14 -18.90
CA ARG A 70 3.22 -13.78 -19.14
C ARG A 70 2.24 -14.79 -18.54
N MET A 71 2.47 -16.08 -18.81
CA MET A 71 1.64 -17.17 -18.28
C MET A 71 1.62 -17.16 -16.75
N THR A 72 2.80 -17.08 -16.13
CA THR A 72 2.94 -17.13 -14.67
C THR A 72 2.28 -15.90 -14.03
N ALA A 73 2.42 -14.72 -14.62
CA ALA A 73 1.78 -13.50 -14.13
C ALA A 73 0.23 -13.57 -14.22
N GLY A 74 -0.31 -14.14 -15.30
CA GLY A 74 -1.75 -14.35 -15.45
C GLY A 74 -2.32 -15.28 -14.37
N ASP A 75 -1.67 -16.44 -14.16
CA ASP A 75 -2.06 -17.38 -13.10
C ASP A 75 -1.95 -16.76 -11.70
N ALA A 76 -0.87 -16.03 -11.44
CA ALA A 76 -0.67 -15.31 -10.19
C ALA A 76 -1.80 -14.30 -9.90
N LEU A 77 -2.20 -13.51 -10.90
CA LEU A 77 -3.30 -12.55 -10.77
C LEU A 77 -4.60 -13.26 -10.39
N THR A 78 -5.02 -14.28 -11.15
CA THR A 78 -6.26 -15.01 -10.87
C THR A 78 -6.24 -15.70 -9.50
N ARG A 79 -5.11 -16.28 -9.08
CA ARG A 79 -4.99 -16.90 -7.74
C ARG A 79 -5.06 -15.90 -6.61
N LEU A 80 -4.46 -14.72 -6.78
CA LEU A 80 -4.45 -13.68 -5.76
C LEU A 80 -5.81 -13.01 -5.64
N THR A 81 -6.42 -12.65 -6.76
CA THR A 81 -7.64 -11.83 -6.75
C THR A 81 -8.93 -12.65 -6.78
N GLY A 82 -8.87 -13.90 -7.28
CA GLY A 82 -10.05 -14.70 -7.59
C GLY A 82 -10.75 -14.31 -8.90
N GLU A 83 -10.19 -13.36 -9.66
CA GLU A 83 -10.80 -12.81 -10.87
C GLU A 83 -10.20 -13.45 -12.15
N ASP A 84 -11.04 -13.78 -13.13
CA ASP A 84 -10.63 -14.13 -14.49
C ASP A 84 -11.15 -13.07 -15.47
N LEU A 85 -10.27 -12.16 -15.88
CA LEU A 85 -10.57 -11.11 -16.87
C LEU A 85 -10.26 -11.57 -18.31
N GLY A 86 -10.21 -12.89 -18.55
CA GLY A 86 -10.07 -13.47 -19.89
C GLY A 86 -8.65 -13.42 -20.45
N TYR A 87 -7.63 -13.17 -19.63
CA TYR A 87 -6.24 -13.13 -20.11
C TYR A 87 -5.76 -14.54 -20.48
N ARG A 88 -5.20 -14.68 -21.69
CA ARG A 88 -4.57 -15.93 -22.17
C ARG A 88 -3.23 -15.59 -22.83
N TYR A 89 -2.14 -16.17 -22.33
CA TYR A 89 -0.77 -15.77 -22.70
C TYR A 89 -0.38 -16.08 -24.16
N TYR A 90 -1.08 -17.03 -24.79
CA TYR A 90 -0.85 -17.50 -26.15
C TYR A 90 -1.73 -16.80 -27.21
N GLU A 91 -2.67 -15.96 -26.79
CA GLU A 91 -3.52 -15.20 -27.72
C GLU A 91 -2.72 -14.14 -28.49
N THR A 92 -3.32 -13.53 -29.51
CA THR A 92 -2.70 -12.43 -30.26
C THR A 92 -2.39 -11.23 -29.37
N GLU A 93 -1.39 -10.42 -29.74
CA GLU A 93 -1.01 -9.22 -28.98
C GLU A 93 -2.19 -8.29 -28.71
N SER A 94 -3.04 -8.05 -29.74
CA SER A 94 -4.23 -7.21 -29.59
C SER A 94 -5.21 -7.73 -28.52
N LYS A 95 -5.43 -9.06 -28.46
CA LYS A 95 -6.28 -9.67 -27.44
C LYS A 95 -5.64 -9.62 -26.05
N ARG A 96 -4.33 -9.83 -25.97
CA ARG A 96 -3.59 -9.70 -24.70
C ARG A 96 -3.70 -8.28 -24.15
N GLU A 97 -3.49 -7.27 -24.99
CA GLU A 97 -3.60 -5.87 -24.60
C GLU A 97 -5.01 -5.48 -24.14
N ALA A 98 -6.06 -6.03 -24.78
CA ALA A 98 -7.42 -5.83 -24.32
C ALA A 98 -7.64 -6.39 -22.90
N ALA A 99 -7.14 -7.60 -22.62
CA ALA A 99 -7.21 -8.20 -21.29
C ALA A 99 -6.33 -7.45 -20.27
N VAL A 100 -5.17 -6.92 -20.67
CA VAL A 100 -4.32 -6.12 -19.77
C VAL A 100 -5.04 -4.82 -19.38
N LYS A 101 -5.72 -4.16 -20.32
CA LYS A 101 -6.55 -2.98 -20.03
C LYS A 101 -7.68 -3.30 -19.05
N ALA A 102 -8.33 -4.46 -19.20
CA ALA A 102 -9.35 -4.90 -18.24
C ALA A 102 -8.77 -5.04 -16.82
N TRP A 103 -7.57 -5.61 -16.68
CA TRP A 103 -6.86 -5.68 -15.40
C TRP A 103 -6.49 -4.30 -14.83
N GLU A 104 -6.05 -3.37 -15.68
CA GLU A 104 -5.74 -1.99 -15.27
C GLU A 104 -6.99 -1.26 -14.75
N SER A 105 -8.12 -1.38 -15.44
CA SER A 105 -9.40 -0.82 -15.00
C SER A 105 -9.87 -1.42 -13.67
N TRP A 106 -9.82 -2.74 -13.54
CA TRP A 106 -10.18 -3.41 -12.28
C TRP A 106 -9.32 -2.94 -11.10
N LEU A 107 -8.01 -2.73 -11.32
CA LEU A 107 -7.13 -2.18 -10.28
C LEU A 107 -7.49 -0.73 -9.91
N ALA A 108 -7.88 0.09 -10.88
CA ALA A 108 -8.33 1.47 -10.64
C ALA A 108 -9.61 1.50 -9.78
N GLU A 109 -10.63 0.74 -10.18
CA GLU A 109 -11.90 0.65 -9.44
C GLU A 109 -11.72 0.16 -8.00
N ARG A 110 -10.78 -0.78 -7.78
CA ARG A 110 -10.46 -1.26 -6.43
C ARG A 110 -9.83 -0.17 -5.56
N ARG A 111 -8.94 0.66 -6.13
CA ARG A 111 -8.32 1.78 -5.41
C ARG A 111 -9.37 2.82 -5.02
N GLU A 112 -10.29 3.13 -5.93
CA GLU A 112 -11.39 4.07 -5.66
C GLU A 112 -12.26 3.56 -4.52
N ARG A 113 -12.74 2.31 -4.56
CA ARG A 113 -13.52 1.71 -3.47
C ARG A 113 -12.81 1.74 -2.12
N GLY A 114 -11.49 1.50 -2.11
CA GLY A 114 -10.67 1.62 -0.91
C GLY A 114 -10.61 3.06 -0.37
N ASN A 115 -10.64 4.05 -1.26
CA ASN A 115 -10.56 5.47 -0.90
C ASN A 115 -11.92 6.04 -0.45
N THR A 116 -13.04 5.59 -1.03
CA THR A 116 -14.40 6.03 -0.65
C THR A 116 -14.86 5.47 0.70
N SER A 117 -14.15 4.48 1.24
CA SER A 117 -14.43 3.88 2.55
C SER A 117 -13.87 4.69 3.73
N SER A 118 -13.20 5.81 3.48
CA SER A 118 -12.96 6.84 4.50
C SER A 118 -14.07 7.90 4.41
N PRO A 119 -15.10 7.85 5.28
CA PRO A 119 -15.90 9.03 5.51
C PRO A 119 -14.99 10.03 6.21
N GLN A 120 -14.52 11.03 5.47
CA GLN A 120 -14.27 12.31 6.11
C GLN A 120 -15.60 12.74 6.73
N THR A 121 -15.77 12.46 8.03
CA THR A 121 -16.60 13.25 8.93
C THR A 121 -15.95 14.64 9.05
N SER A 122 -15.86 15.33 7.92
CA SER A 122 -15.92 16.77 7.88
C SER A 122 -17.42 17.05 7.93
N ALA A 123 -17.98 16.92 9.14
CA ALA A 123 -19.22 17.59 9.43
C ALA A 123 -19.06 19.03 8.91
N PRO A 124 -20.03 19.59 8.18
CA PRO A 124 -20.14 21.03 8.16
C PRO A 124 -20.23 21.42 9.64
N LEU A 125 -19.19 22.07 10.17
CA LEU A 125 -19.36 22.89 11.35
C LEU A 125 -20.37 23.95 10.91
N THR A 126 -21.65 23.65 11.04
CA THR A 126 -22.69 24.65 11.07
C THR A 126 -22.36 25.51 12.29
N PRO A 127 -22.07 26.80 12.13
CA PRO A 127 -22.27 27.73 13.21
C PRO A 127 -23.80 27.89 13.33
N HIS A 128 -24.46 26.90 13.91
CA HIS A 128 -25.61 27.19 14.72
C HIS A 128 -25.07 28.08 15.86
N GLU A 129 -25.72 29.21 16.09
CA GLU A 129 -25.38 30.21 17.13
C GLU A 129 -24.38 31.32 16.77
N LEU A 130 -24.74 32.14 15.78
CA LEU A 130 -24.65 33.60 15.96
C LEU A 130 -26.06 34.16 16.14
N ARG A 131 -26.68 33.72 17.24
CA ARG A 131 -27.77 34.43 17.89
C ARG A 131 -27.14 35.59 18.65
N THR A 132 -27.02 36.74 18.01
CA THR A 132 -26.97 38.02 18.74
C THR A 132 -28.31 38.68 18.57
N GLU A 133 -29.13 38.50 19.60
CA GLU A 133 -30.07 39.50 20.04
C GLU A 133 -29.33 40.83 20.12
N SER A 134 -29.63 41.78 19.23
CA SER A 134 -29.34 43.19 19.46
C SER A 134 -30.62 43.93 19.13
N GLY A 135 -31.42 44.11 20.18
CA GLY A 135 -32.48 45.08 20.15
C GLY A 135 -31.93 46.50 20.05
N ASP A 136 -32.88 47.37 19.77
CA ASP A 136 -32.93 48.76 20.16
C ASP A 136 -32.51 49.83 19.13
N GLY A 137 -33.50 50.68 18.85
CA GLY A 137 -33.32 52.11 18.74
C GLY A 137 -32.81 52.67 17.41
N GLN A 138 -33.74 53.19 16.59
CA GLN A 138 -33.74 54.55 15.99
C GLN A 138 -34.77 54.57 14.84
N ARG A 139 -35.94 55.24 14.86
CA ARG A 139 -36.25 56.68 15.13
C ARG A 139 -35.10 57.56 14.68
N GLN A 140 -35.13 58.33 13.60
CA GLN A 140 -36.09 59.32 13.07
C GLN A 140 -35.31 60.10 11.97
N PRO A 141 -35.82 61.19 11.35
CA PRO A 141 -37.18 61.72 11.26
C PRO A 141 -37.82 61.57 9.87
#